data_AF-A0A414AFX6-F1
#
_entry.id   AF-A0A414AFX6-F1
#
_cell.length_a   1.000
_cell.length_b   1.000
_cell.length_c   1.000
_cell.angle_alpha   90.00
_cell.angle_beta   90.00
_cell.angle_gamma   90.00
#
_symmetry.space_group_name_H-M   'P 1'
#
loop_
_entity.id
_entity.type
_entity.pdbx_description
1 polymer ?
#
loop_
_entity_poly.entity_id
_entity_poly.type
_entity_poly.pdbx_seq_one_letter_code
_entity_poly.pdbx_strand_id
1 'polypeptide(L)'
;MAKYLRNPQKENQRLWEIYHGMKKRCLNKNDARYKDYGGRGIEICHEWLLSFDNFADWAKNNGYDDDLTIERINVNGNYEPENCEWITLKQQARNKRDTIWVTYHGVEKPLIEWCETLGLDYDTIHDRITARNWDVEKAFETPSQRKNSFSSLCKAHHLNAATVYDRIHKFGWSLEDALNTPSLGRGANSKSYRAEQFGYRFCAICGKEFLRNNTKQIYCGAKCRGISKRRSYRSTRLILDGRKSPENCDERRMQL
;
A
#
# COMPACT_ATOMS: atom_id res chain seq x y z
N MET A 1 34.51 -52.53 10.39
CA MET A 1 33.27 -52.62 11.19
C MET A 1 32.84 -51.22 11.61
N ALA A 2 31.94 -50.58 10.88
CA ALA A 2 31.38 -49.28 11.28
C ALA A 2 30.14 -49.55 12.13
N LYS A 3 30.31 -49.51 13.46
CA LYS A 3 29.25 -49.61 14.45
C LYS A 3 28.40 -48.34 14.41
N TYR A 4 27.13 -48.50 14.01
CA TYR A 4 25.97 -47.68 14.36
C TYR A 4 26.11 -46.15 14.24
N LEU A 5 25.68 -45.59 13.11
CA LEU A 5 25.09 -44.25 13.10
C LEU A 5 23.82 -44.35 13.96
N ARG A 6 23.92 -44.02 15.25
CA ARG A 6 22.75 -43.90 16.12
C ARG A 6 21.80 -42.93 15.46
N ASN A 7 20.59 -43.38 15.18
CA ASN A 7 19.52 -42.48 14.78
C ASN A 7 19.38 -41.46 15.92
N PRO A 8 19.52 -40.15 15.69
CA PRO A 8 19.39 -39.17 16.75
C PRO A 8 18.04 -39.36 17.44
N GLN A 9 18.02 -39.23 18.77
CA GLN A 9 16.77 -39.15 19.50
C GLN A 9 15.92 -38.02 18.89
N LYS A 10 14.59 -38.17 18.87
CA LYS A 10 13.67 -37.24 18.19
C LYS A 10 13.90 -35.77 18.56
N GLU A 11 14.29 -35.51 19.81
CA GLU A 11 14.66 -34.20 20.36
C GLU A 11 15.90 -33.55 19.73
N ASN A 12 16.81 -34.32 19.14
CA ASN A 12 18.07 -33.82 18.56
C ASN A 12 18.07 -33.90 17.03
N GLN A 13 16.94 -34.22 16.41
CA GLN A 13 16.84 -34.40 14.96
C GLN A 13 17.27 -33.13 14.20
N ARG A 14 16.87 -31.94 14.68
CA ARG A 14 17.23 -30.67 14.05
C ARG A 14 18.72 -30.36 14.20
N LEU A 15 19.29 -30.54 15.39
CA LEU A 15 20.74 -30.43 15.62
C LEU A 15 21.53 -31.38 14.72
N TRP A 16 21.03 -32.61 14.54
CA TRP A 16 21.64 -33.59 13.66
C TRP A 16 21.64 -33.11 12.20
N GLU A 17 20.54 -32.56 11.71
CA GLU A 17 20.47 -31.97 10.37
C GLU A 17 21.44 -30.80 10.20
N ILE A 18 21.56 -29.92 11.20
CA ILE A 18 22.53 -28.81 11.20
C ILE A 18 23.97 -29.33 11.16
N TYR A 19 24.30 -30.28 12.03
CA TYR A 19 25.62 -30.91 12.11
C TYR A 19 26.01 -31.58 10.79
N HIS A 20 25.11 -32.36 10.21
CA HIS A 20 25.34 -33.01 8.92
C HIS A 20 25.41 -32.01 7.77
N GLY A 21 24.61 -30.94 7.80
CA GLY A 21 24.69 -29.84 6.84
C GLY A 21 26.05 -29.14 6.91
N MET A 22 26.54 -28.86 8.11
CA MET A 22 27.89 -28.31 8.36
C MET A 22 28.97 -29.22 7.77
N LYS A 23 28.97 -30.51 8.12
CA LYS A 23 29.93 -31.51 7.59
C LYS A 23 29.88 -31.63 6.08
N LYS A 24 28.68 -31.62 5.49
CA LYS A 24 28.50 -31.70 4.05
C LYS A 24 29.15 -30.51 3.34
N ARG A 25 28.94 -29.29 3.83
CA ARG A 25 29.55 -28.06 3.26
C ARG A 25 31.07 -28.05 3.39
N CYS A 26 31.63 -28.53 4.50
CA CYS A 26 33.08 -28.48 4.75
C CYS A 26 33.87 -29.66 4.18
N LEU A 27 33.30 -30.87 4.15
CA LEU A 27 34.07 -32.10 3.90
C LEU A 27 33.70 -32.80 2.59
N ASN A 28 32.50 -32.57 2.05
CA ASN A 28 32.06 -33.25 0.84
C ASN A 28 32.36 -32.41 -0.41
N LYS A 29 33.43 -32.77 -1.14
CA LYS A 29 33.83 -32.12 -2.40
C LYS A 29 32.75 -32.11 -3.49
N ASN A 30 31.78 -33.01 -3.42
CA ASN A 30 30.66 -33.08 -4.37
C ASN A 30 29.46 -32.21 -3.97
N ASP A 31 29.50 -31.59 -2.78
CA ASP A 31 28.45 -30.64 -2.39
C ASP A 31 28.57 -29.34 -3.18
N ALA A 32 27.44 -28.83 -3.69
CA ALA A 32 27.42 -27.60 -4.47
C ALA A 32 27.99 -26.38 -3.73
N ARG A 33 27.91 -26.37 -2.39
CA ARG A 33 28.45 -25.31 -1.53
C ARG A 33 29.89 -25.58 -1.09
N TYR A 34 30.49 -26.72 -1.40
CA TYR A 34 31.86 -27.03 -0.96
C TYR A 34 32.84 -25.92 -1.33
N LYS A 35 32.75 -25.40 -2.55
CA LYS A 35 33.59 -24.27 -3.04
C LYS A 35 33.55 -23.03 -2.13
N ASP A 36 32.44 -22.80 -1.42
CA ASP A 36 32.23 -21.63 -0.57
C ASP A 36 32.63 -21.88 0.89
N TYR A 37 32.97 -23.12 1.23
CA TYR A 37 33.32 -23.60 2.58
C TYR A 37 34.62 -24.41 2.54
N GLY A 38 34.56 -25.75 2.41
CA GLY A 38 35.75 -26.61 2.43
C GLY A 38 36.78 -26.26 1.34
N GLY A 39 36.33 -25.80 0.17
CA GLY A 39 37.19 -25.31 -0.91
C GLY A 39 37.98 -24.03 -0.57
N ARG A 40 37.56 -23.30 0.47
CA ARG A 40 38.27 -22.13 1.02
C ARG A 40 39.17 -22.48 2.20
N GLY A 41 39.23 -23.75 2.62
CA GLY A 41 39.95 -24.17 3.82
C GLY A 41 39.17 -23.98 5.13
N ILE A 42 37.84 -23.80 5.07
CA ILE A 42 37.00 -23.75 6.28
C ILE A 42 36.78 -25.18 6.79
N GLU A 43 37.29 -25.45 7.98
CA GLU A 43 37.24 -26.75 8.64
C GLU A 43 36.25 -26.76 9.82
N ILE A 44 36.10 -27.93 10.43
CA ILE A 44 35.32 -28.15 11.65
C ILE A 44 36.31 -28.63 12.71
N CYS A 45 36.22 -28.09 13.93
CA CYS A 45 37.13 -28.47 15.00
C CYS A 45 37.11 -29.99 15.23
N HIS A 46 38.26 -30.53 15.65
CA HIS A 46 38.43 -31.97 15.83
C HIS A 46 37.41 -32.56 16.81
N GLU A 47 37.11 -31.83 17.89
CA GLU A 47 36.17 -32.25 18.92
C GLU A 47 34.76 -32.53 18.36
N TRP A 48 34.23 -31.64 17.51
CA TRP A 48 32.92 -31.84 16.87
C TRP A 48 32.98 -32.92 15.79
N LEU A 49 34.13 -33.16 15.17
CA LEU A 49 34.29 -34.26 14.21
C LEU A 49 34.29 -35.65 14.88
N LEU A 50 34.79 -35.75 16.11
CA LEU A 50 34.86 -37.00 16.86
C LEU A 50 33.49 -37.56 17.21
N SER A 51 32.55 -36.70 17.63
CA SER A 51 31.21 -37.13 18.04
C SER A 51 30.16 -36.05 17.79
N PHE A 52 28.98 -36.48 17.34
CA PHE A 52 27.79 -35.63 17.32
C PHE A 52 27.44 -35.14 18.74
N ASP A 53 27.62 -35.99 19.75
CA ASP A 53 27.28 -35.65 21.14
C ASP A 53 28.07 -34.42 21.62
N ASN A 54 29.35 -34.30 21.25
CA ASN A 54 30.17 -33.12 21.58
C ASN A 54 29.62 -31.83 20.96
N PHE A 55 29.18 -31.89 19.70
CA PHE A 55 28.54 -30.75 19.05
C PHE A 55 27.18 -30.41 19.69
N ALA A 56 26.38 -31.43 20.00
CA ALA A 56 25.06 -31.25 20.60
C ALA A 56 25.15 -30.68 22.03
N ASP A 57 26.11 -31.13 22.83
CA ASP A 57 26.38 -30.63 24.18
C ASP A 57 26.84 -29.18 24.13
N TRP A 58 27.78 -28.83 23.23
CA TRP A 58 28.15 -27.44 22.98
C TRP A 58 26.92 -26.61 22.59
N ALA A 59 26.11 -27.09 21.65
CA ALA A 59 24.96 -26.36 21.15
C ALA A 59 23.98 -26.02 22.28
N LYS A 60 23.58 -27.02 23.08
CA LYS A 60 22.66 -26.85 24.22
C LYS A 60 23.23 -25.91 25.29
N ASN A 61 24.53 -26.00 25.57
CA ASN A 61 25.19 -25.15 26.57
C ASN A 61 25.45 -23.71 26.08
N ASN A 62 25.33 -23.45 24.78
CA ASN A 62 25.61 -22.15 24.16
C ASN A 62 24.35 -21.50 23.56
N GLY A 63 23.18 -21.83 24.11
CA GLY A 63 21.93 -21.11 23.80
C GLY A 63 21.25 -21.57 22.51
N TYR A 64 21.45 -22.82 22.09
CA TYR A 64 20.67 -23.41 21.01
C TYR A 64 19.16 -23.34 21.29
N ASP A 65 18.42 -23.00 20.25
CA ASP A 65 16.97 -23.07 20.20
C ASP A 65 16.54 -23.49 18.77
N ASP A 66 15.36 -24.12 18.66
CA ASP A 66 14.81 -24.62 17.40
C ASP A 66 14.48 -23.50 16.40
N ASP A 67 14.42 -22.24 16.83
CA ASP A 67 14.25 -21.08 15.96
C ASP A 67 15.57 -20.40 15.54
N LEU A 68 16.72 -20.91 16.04
CA LEU A 68 18.05 -20.35 15.78
C LEU A 68 18.84 -21.15 14.76
N THR A 69 19.77 -20.47 14.10
CA THR A 69 20.68 -21.03 13.10
C THR A 69 22.13 -20.83 13.53
N ILE A 70 22.99 -21.80 13.22
CA ILE A 70 24.42 -21.67 13.47
C ILE A 70 25.04 -20.70 12.46
N GLU A 71 25.76 -19.70 12.96
CA GLU A 71 26.51 -18.73 12.17
C GLU A 71 27.97 -18.71 12.64
N ARG A 72 28.89 -18.33 11.74
CA ARG A 72 30.29 -18.09 12.11
C ARG A 72 30.53 -16.60 12.33
N ILE A 73 31.06 -16.22 13.48
CA ILE A 73 31.37 -14.83 13.85
C ILE A 73 32.37 -14.24 12.86
N ASN A 74 33.51 -14.92 12.68
CA ASN A 74 34.42 -14.69 11.58
C ASN A 74 34.04 -15.61 10.41
N VAL A 75 33.50 -15.01 9.34
CA VAL A 75 33.05 -15.70 8.12
C VAL A 75 34.16 -16.52 7.45
N ASN A 76 35.43 -16.13 7.67
CA ASN A 76 36.62 -16.81 7.14
C ASN A 76 37.22 -17.83 8.12
N GLY A 77 36.74 -17.88 9.37
CA GLY A 77 37.18 -18.85 10.37
C GLY A 77 36.46 -20.19 10.28
N ASN A 78 36.89 -21.13 11.12
CA ASN A 78 36.39 -22.51 11.17
C ASN A 78 35.06 -22.63 11.93
N TYR A 79 34.43 -23.80 11.83
CA TYR A 79 33.37 -24.19 12.75
C TYR A 79 33.98 -24.73 14.05
N GLU A 80 33.99 -23.88 15.07
CA GLU A 80 34.54 -24.16 16.40
C GLU A 80 33.79 -23.33 17.46
N PRO A 81 33.82 -23.75 18.74
CA PRO A 81 33.09 -23.09 19.83
C PRO A 81 33.30 -21.57 19.90
N GLU A 82 34.52 -21.11 19.64
CA GLU A 82 34.93 -19.71 19.76
C GLU A 82 34.51 -18.86 18.55
N ASN A 83 34.22 -19.50 17.42
CA ASN A 83 33.87 -18.82 16.18
C ASN A 83 32.42 -19.07 15.75
N CYS A 84 31.63 -19.81 16.53
CA CYS A 84 30.23 -20.11 16.20
C CYS A 84 29.27 -19.52 17.22
N GLU A 85 28.13 -19.05 16.74
CA GLU A 85 27.04 -18.56 17.57
C GLU A 85 25.69 -19.00 17.01
N TRP A 86 24.67 -19.02 17.88
CA TRP A 86 23.29 -19.27 17.50
C TRP A 86 22.57 -17.94 17.31
N ILE A 87 22.18 -17.66 16.07
CA ILE A 87 21.48 -16.42 15.71
C ILE A 87 20.15 -16.71 15.04
N THR A 88 19.22 -15.77 15.15
CA THR A 88 17.93 -15.86 14.46
C THR A 88 18.13 -15.78 12.94
N LEU A 89 17.20 -16.36 12.18
CA LEU A 89 17.15 -16.20 10.72
C LEU A 89 17.14 -14.71 10.30
N LYS A 90 16.53 -13.84 11.13
CA LYS A 90 16.52 -12.39 10.93
C LYS A 90 17.91 -11.79 11.02
N GLN A 91 18.70 -12.17 12.03
CA GLN A 91 20.10 -11.73 12.17
C GLN A 91 20.97 -12.30 11.05
N GLN A 92 20.82 -13.59 10.72
CA GLN A 92 21.57 -14.18 9.61
C GLN A 92 21.31 -13.46 8.28
N ALA A 93 20.07 -13.05 8.03
CA ALA A 93 19.72 -12.27 6.84
C ALA A 93 20.43 -10.90 6.79
N ARG A 94 20.73 -10.30 7.95
CA ARG A 94 21.49 -9.04 8.06
C ARG A 94 23.00 -9.21 7.88
N ASN A 95 23.51 -10.44 8.01
CA ASN A 95 24.94 -10.75 7.83
C ASN A 95 25.29 -11.12 6.38
N LYS A 96 24.32 -11.05 5.46
CA LYS A 96 24.57 -11.36 4.05
C LYS A 96 25.46 -10.30 3.41
N ARG A 97 26.25 -10.72 2.42
CA ARG A 97 27.19 -9.84 1.69
C ARG A 97 26.51 -8.72 0.89
N ASP A 98 25.24 -8.90 0.54
CA ASP A 98 24.42 -7.92 -0.16
C ASP A 98 23.68 -6.96 0.80
N THR A 99 23.92 -7.08 2.11
CA THR A 99 23.39 -6.14 3.09
C THR A 99 24.00 -4.77 2.89
N ILE A 100 23.15 -3.75 2.81
CA ILE A 100 23.58 -2.35 2.70
C ILE A 100 23.89 -1.83 4.10
N TRP A 101 25.14 -1.46 4.32
CA TRP A 101 25.62 -0.82 5.55
C TRP A 101 25.61 0.69 5.37
N VAL A 102 25.11 1.39 6.40
CA VAL A 102 24.90 2.84 6.34
C VAL A 102 25.37 3.47 7.65
N THR A 103 26.20 4.51 7.53
CA THR A 103 26.64 5.34 8.65
C THR A 103 25.70 6.53 8.80
N TYR A 104 25.11 6.68 9.98
CA TYR A 104 24.24 7.80 10.34
C TYR A 104 24.57 8.24 11.77
N HIS A 105 24.79 9.54 11.99
CA HIS A 105 25.25 10.10 13.27
C HIS A 105 26.48 9.41 13.88
N GLY A 106 27.44 9.04 13.03
CA GLY A 106 28.71 8.41 13.46
C GLY A 106 28.59 6.93 13.87
N VAL A 107 27.42 6.31 13.71
CA VAL A 107 27.21 4.88 13.97
C VAL A 107 26.94 4.16 12.66
N GLU A 108 27.63 3.04 12.41
CA GLU A 108 27.43 2.20 11.24
C GLU A 108 26.54 0.99 11.59
N LYS A 109 25.47 0.79 10.82
CA LYS A 109 24.52 -0.32 10.98
C LYS A 109 23.94 -0.76 9.64
N PRO A 110 23.36 -1.98 9.55
CA PRO A 110 22.56 -2.37 8.41
C PRO A 110 21.39 -1.41 8.18
N LEU A 111 21.09 -1.06 6.93
CA LEU A 111 20.00 -0.15 6.57
C LEU A 111 18.66 -0.56 7.17
N ILE A 112 18.37 -1.86 7.20
CA ILE A 112 17.14 -2.39 7.78
C ILE A 112 17.02 -2.08 9.28
N GLU A 113 18.12 -2.07 10.02
CA GLU A 113 18.12 -1.73 11.44
C GLU A 113 17.86 -0.24 11.66
N TRP A 114 18.42 0.62 10.80
CA TRP A 114 18.07 2.04 10.81
C TRP A 114 16.58 2.26 10.52
N CYS A 115 16.03 1.56 9.53
CA CYS A 115 14.62 1.68 9.18
C CYS A 115 13.71 1.23 10.34
N GLU A 116 14.04 0.12 11.01
CA GLU A 116 13.31 -0.34 12.20
C GLU A 116 13.39 0.68 13.35
N THR A 117 14.59 1.20 13.63
CA THR A 117 14.83 2.14 14.74
C THR A 117 14.13 3.48 14.53
N LEU A 118 14.12 3.98 13.29
CA LEU A 118 13.54 5.27 12.93
C LEU A 118 12.06 5.16 12.52
N GLY A 119 11.50 3.96 12.44
CA GLY A 119 10.13 3.73 11.96
C GLY A 119 9.93 4.09 10.49
N LEU A 120 10.97 3.92 9.66
CA LEU A 120 10.97 4.24 8.23
C LEU A 120 10.66 3.01 7.38
N ASP A 121 10.06 3.25 6.22
CA ASP A 121 9.75 2.22 5.23
C ASP A 121 11.02 1.84 4.45
N TYR A 122 11.46 0.58 4.60
CA TYR A 122 12.72 0.10 4.02
C TYR A 122 12.80 0.32 2.51
N ASP A 123 11.75 -0.03 1.76
CA ASP A 123 11.75 0.09 0.31
C ASP A 123 11.92 1.55 -0.14
N THR A 124 11.22 2.47 0.55
CA THR A 124 11.35 3.91 0.29
C THR A 124 12.78 4.40 0.51
N ILE A 125 13.41 4.00 1.62
CA ILE A 125 14.77 4.43 1.95
C ILE A 125 15.81 3.77 1.03
N HIS A 126 15.66 2.47 0.76
CA HIS A 126 16.50 1.73 -0.17
C HIS A 126 16.50 2.39 -1.57
N ASP A 127 15.32 2.72 -2.11
CA ASP A 127 15.17 3.39 -3.40
C ASP A 127 15.79 4.80 -3.41
N ARG A 128 15.69 5.54 -2.29
CA ARG A 128 16.36 6.86 -2.14
C ARG A 128 17.88 6.75 -2.22
N ILE A 129 18.48 5.79 -1.51
CA ILE A 129 19.94 5.63 -1.47
C ILE A 129 20.46 5.03 -2.77
N THR A 130 19.84 3.95 -3.26
CA THR A 130 20.39 3.16 -4.37
C THR A 130 20.04 3.71 -5.75
N ALA A 131 18.76 4.07 -5.99
CA ALA A 131 18.30 4.48 -7.31
C ALA A 131 18.37 6.02 -7.49
N ARG A 132 18.06 6.78 -6.44
CA ARG A 132 18.12 8.25 -6.48
C ARG A 132 19.42 8.84 -6.00
N ASN A 133 20.32 8.03 -5.46
CA ASN A 133 21.63 8.45 -5.00
C ASN A 133 21.57 9.62 -4.00
N TRP A 134 20.61 9.57 -3.08
CA TRP A 134 20.49 10.56 -2.01
C TRP A 134 21.53 10.32 -0.94
N ASP A 135 21.99 11.41 -0.34
CA ASP A 135 22.73 11.36 0.91
C ASP A 135 21.88 10.70 2.02
N VAL A 136 22.54 10.03 2.96
CA VAL A 136 21.91 9.27 4.05
C VAL A 136 21.04 10.16 4.92
N GLU A 137 21.53 11.33 5.34
CA GLU A 137 20.79 12.24 6.21
C GLU A 137 19.52 12.70 5.50
N LYS A 138 19.67 13.14 4.25
CA LYS A 138 18.54 13.53 3.41
C LYS A 138 17.55 12.39 3.20
N ALA A 139 18.04 11.16 2.99
CA ALA A 139 17.21 9.99 2.78
C ALA A 139 16.35 9.66 4.00
N PHE A 140 16.89 9.79 5.21
CA PHE A 140 16.18 9.48 6.45
C PHE A 140 15.24 10.61 6.88
N GLU A 141 15.66 11.87 6.71
CA GLU A 141 14.93 13.02 7.24
C GLU A 141 13.79 13.50 6.33
N THR A 142 13.86 13.22 5.02
CA THR A 142 12.79 13.63 4.11
C THR A 142 11.54 12.77 4.32
N PRO A 143 10.38 13.31 4.73
CA PRO A 143 9.19 12.51 4.96
C PRO A 143 8.67 11.86 3.67
N SER A 144 8.11 10.66 3.77
CA SER A 144 7.47 9.99 2.64
C SER A 144 6.17 10.71 2.25
N GLN A 145 5.99 10.95 0.96
CA GLN A 145 4.77 11.57 0.41
C GLN A 145 3.59 10.58 0.31
N ARG A 146 3.75 9.31 0.74
CA ARG A 146 2.71 8.27 0.65
C ARG A 146 1.40 8.68 1.35
N LYS A 147 1.48 9.36 2.50
CA LYS A 147 0.30 9.88 3.20
C LYS A 147 -0.39 11.03 2.45
N ASN A 148 0.38 11.81 1.70
CA ASN A 148 -0.11 12.92 0.88
C ASN A 148 -0.49 12.48 -0.55
N SER A 149 -0.46 11.18 -0.85
CA SER A 149 -0.87 10.69 -2.15
C SER A 149 -2.34 11.03 -2.40
N PHE A 150 -2.69 11.29 -3.66
CA PHE A 150 -4.06 11.59 -4.05
C PHE A 150 -5.06 10.54 -3.54
N SER A 151 -4.69 9.25 -3.59
CA SER A 151 -5.52 8.17 -3.07
C SER A 151 -5.69 8.23 -1.55
N SER A 152 -4.60 8.49 -0.81
CA SER A 152 -4.63 8.65 0.65
C SER A 152 -5.50 9.83 1.07
N LEU A 153 -5.38 10.98 0.37
CA LEU A 153 -6.22 12.15 0.59
C LEU A 153 -7.70 11.83 0.32
N CYS A 154 -8.02 11.20 -0.81
CA CYS A 154 -9.40 10.82 -1.13
C CYS A 154 -9.98 9.88 -0.04
N LYS A 155 -9.21 8.90 0.42
CA LYS A 155 -9.63 7.97 1.49
C LYS A 155 -9.87 8.68 2.81
N ALA A 156 -9.00 9.63 3.18
CA ALA A 156 -9.16 10.42 4.41
C ALA A 156 -10.46 11.25 4.40
N HIS A 157 -10.90 11.70 3.22
CA HIS A 157 -12.18 12.39 3.04
C HIS A 157 -13.37 11.44 2.77
N HIS A 158 -13.17 10.12 2.89
CA HIS A 158 -14.19 9.10 2.58
C HIS A 158 -14.77 9.20 1.16
N LEU A 159 -13.96 9.64 0.19
CA LEU A 159 -14.34 9.81 -1.20
C LEU A 159 -13.65 8.80 -2.11
N ASN A 160 -14.35 8.42 -3.20
CA ASN A 160 -13.74 7.65 -4.27
C ASN A 160 -12.83 8.56 -5.10
N ALA A 161 -11.59 8.11 -5.37
CA ALA A 161 -10.61 8.85 -6.15
C ALA A 161 -11.12 9.25 -7.55
N ALA A 162 -11.93 8.41 -8.20
CA ALA A 162 -12.53 8.74 -9.50
C ALA A 162 -13.53 9.90 -9.38
N THR A 163 -14.27 10.00 -8.27
CA THR A 163 -15.19 11.12 -8.03
C THR A 163 -14.43 12.43 -7.87
N VAL A 164 -13.34 12.43 -7.10
CA VAL A 164 -12.51 13.62 -6.89
C VAL A 164 -11.82 14.01 -8.21
N TYR A 165 -11.33 13.04 -8.97
CA TYR A 165 -10.73 13.25 -10.29
C TYR A 165 -11.71 13.93 -11.27
N ASP A 166 -12.94 13.42 -11.36
CA ASP A 166 -13.98 14.01 -12.21
C ASP A 166 -14.33 15.44 -11.79
N ARG A 167 -14.40 15.72 -10.49
CA ARG A 167 -14.64 17.09 -9.98
C ARG A 167 -13.55 18.05 -10.43
N ILE A 168 -12.28 17.67 -10.34
CA ILE A 168 -11.16 18.52 -10.73
C ILE A 168 -11.12 18.68 -12.25
N HIS A 169 -11.08 17.58 -13.00
CA HIS A 169 -10.76 17.63 -14.42
C HIS A 169 -11.98 17.82 -15.33
N LYS A 170 -13.16 17.30 -14.96
CA LYS A 170 -14.38 17.48 -15.76
C LYS A 170 -15.19 18.68 -15.32
N PHE A 171 -15.22 18.99 -14.03
CA PHE A 171 -16.02 20.08 -13.48
C PHE A 171 -15.21 21.33 -13.13
N GLY A 172 -13.88 21.28 -13.19
CA GLY A 172 -13.00 22.43 -12.98
C GLY A 172 -12.90 22.88 -11.52
N TRP A 173 -13.15 21.99 -10.57
CA TRP A 173 -13.09 22.31 -9.15
C TRP A 173 -11.64 22.39 -8.66
N SER A 174 -11.40 23.19 -7.62
CA SER A 174 -10.14 23.10 -6.86
C SER A 174 -10.05 21.74 -6.16
N LEU A 175 -8.83 21.31 -5.83
CA LEU A 175 -8.63 20.07 -5.06
C LEU A 175 -9.32 20.16 -3.70
N GLU A 176 -9.30 21.33 -3.08
CA GLU A 176 -9.97 21.60 -1.80
C GLU A 176 -11.50 21.44 -1.91
N ASP A 177 -12.13 22.07 -2.89
CA ASP A 177 -13.58 21.92 -3.15
C ASP A 177 -13.93 20.46 -3.44
N ALA A 178 -13.09 19.78 -4.22
CA ALA A 178 -13.31 18.40 -4.64
C ALA A 178 -13.24 17.40 -3.48
N LEU A 179 -12.40 17.65 -2.47
CA LEU A 179 -12.25 16.81 -1.29
C LEU A 179 -13.26 17.16 -0.18
N ASN A 180 -13.62 18.43 -0.03
CA ASN A 180 -14.50 18.88 1.06
C ASN A 180 -15.99 18.73 0.74
N THR A 181 -16.37 18.48 -0.51
CA THR A 181 -17.78 18.28 -0.88
C THR A 181 -18.18 16.80 -0.77
N PRO A 182 -19.18 16.43 0.06
CA PRO A 182 -19.68 15.05 0.13
C PRO A 182 -20.17 14.52 -1.22
N SER A 183 -20.05 13.22 -1.46
CA SER A 183 -20.56 12.60 -2.70
C SER A 183 -22.08 12.46 -2.67
N LEU A 184 -22.76 12.84 -3.75
CA LEU A 184 -24.22 12.67 -3.91
C LEU A 184 -24.61 11.28 -4.49
N GLY A 185 -23.65 10.36 -4.63
CA GLY A 185 -23.88 9.00 -5.12
C GLY A 185 -23.85 8.86 -6.65
N ARG A 186 -24.33 7.70 -7.14
CA ARG A 186 -24.28 7.35 -8.57
C ARG A 186 -25.13 8.28 -9.43
N GLY A 187 -24.57 8.74 -10.56
CA GLY A 187 -25.24 9.63 -11.51
C GLY A 187 -25.13 11.12 -11.18
N ALA A 188 -24.47 11.48 -10.07
CA ALA A 188 -24.19 12.87 -9.74
C ALA A 188 -23.27 13.51 -10.78
N ASN A 189 -23.62 14.72 -11.22
CA ASN A 189 -22.85 15.52 -12.18
C ASN A 189 -22.71 16.97 -11.67
N SER A 190 -22.00 17.84 -12.39
CA SER A 190 -21.79 19.24 -12.00
C SER A 190 -23.10 19.97 -11.59
N LYS A 191 -24.21 19.69 -12.29
CA LYS A 191 -25.53 20.28 -11.98
C LYS A 191 -26.12 19.80 -10.66
N SER A 192 -25.81 18.57 -10.26
CA SER A 192 -26.24 18.00 -8.99
C SER A 192 -25.61 18.72 -7.80
N TYR A 193 -24.38 19.19 -7.94
CA TYR A 193 -23.63 19.82 -6.84
C TYR A 193 -23.79 21.35 -6.78
N ARG A 194 -23.98 22.02 -7.92
CA ARG A 194 -24.11 23.49 -7.99
C ARG A 194 -25.40 23.89 -8.68
N ALA A 195 -26.52 23.44 -8.13
CA ALA A 195 -27.84 23.65 -8.71
C ALA A 195 -28.19 25.15 -8.84
N GLU A 196 -27.73 25.95 -7.89
CA GLU A 196 -27.91 27.41 -7.83
C GLU A 196 -27.32 28.14 -9.05
N GLN A 197 -26.23 27.62 -9.65
CA GLN A 197 -25.61 28.21 -10.84
C GLN A 197 -26.51 28.14 -12.09
N PHE A 198 -27.52 27.28 -12.09
CA PHE A 198 -28.46 27.14 -13.20
C PHE A 198 -29.66 28.09 -13.06
N GLY A 199 -29.82 28.74 -11.90
CA GLY A 199 -30.92 29.63 -11.58
C GLY A 199 -32.22 28.89 -11.31
N TYR A 200 -33.09 29.52 -10.51
CA TYR A 200 -34.42 29.03 -10.20
C TYR A 200 -35.45 29.56 -11.22
N ARG A 201 -36.50 28.77 -11.46
CA ARG A 201 -37.69 29.19 -12.22
C ARG A 201 -38.96 28.80 -11.48
N PHE A 202 -40.05 29.49 -11.77
CA PHE A 202 -41.36 29.16 -11.24
C PHE A 202 -42.15 28.31 -12.24
N CYS A 203 -42.86 27.31 -11.73
CA CYS A 203 -43.77 26.50 -12.51
C CYS A 203 -44.90 27.37 -13.05
N ALA A 204 -45.06 27.45 -14.37
CA ALA A 204 -46.11 28.25 -15.00
C ALA A 204 -47.55 27.81 -14.66
N ILE A 205 -47.72 26.66 -14.00
CA ILE A 205 -49.03 26.09 -13.64
C ILE A 205 -49.36 26.28 -12.17
N CYS A 206 -48.41 26.01 -11.28
CA CYS A 206 -48.67 26.01 -9.84
C CYS A 206 -47.80 27.00 -9.07
N GLY A 207 -47.00 27.81 -9.74
CA GLY A 207 -46.15 28.85 -9.14
C GLY A 207 -44.98 28.33 -8.30
N LYS A 208 -44.82 27.02 -8.10
CA LYS A 208 -43.73 26.47 -7.28
C LYS A 208 -42.37 26.66 -7.95
N GLU A 209 -41.39 27.03 -7.14
CA GLU A 209 -39.99 27.19 -7.55
C GLU A 209 -39.34 25.83 -7.87
N PHE A 210 -38.50 25.79 -8.91
CA PHE A 210 -37.72 24.62 -9.30
C PHE A 210 -36.41 25.01 -10.00
N LEU A 211 -35.44 24.09 -10.01
CA LEU A 211 -34.11 24.28 -10.60
C LEU A 211 -34.13 24.17 -12.14
N ARG A 212 -33.47 25.09 -12.84
CA ARG A 212 -33.41 25.10 -14.31
C ARG A 212 -32.56 23.94 -14.84
N ASN A 213 -33.14 23.10 -15.69
CA ASN A 213 -32.45 22.09 -16.48
C ASN A 213 -32.28 22.60 -17.93
N ASN A 214 -31.10 22.37 -18.53
CA ASN A 214 -30.86 22.71 -19.94
C ASN A 214 -31.78 21.87 -20.86
N THR A 215 -32.65 22.59 -21.57
CA THR A 215 -33.44 22.23 -22.76
C THR A 215 -34.83 21.61 -22.60
N LYS A 216 -35.38 21.41 -21.40
CA LYS A 216 -36.82 21.07 -21.25
C LYS A 216 -37.54 21.88 -20.17
N GLN A 217 -38.76 22.32 -20.48
CA GLN A 217 -39.69 22.83 -19.48
C GLN A 217 -40.11 21.66 -18.59
N ILE A 218 -39.72 21.68 -17.32
CA ILE A 218 -40.00 20.62 -16.35
C ILE A 218 -41.03 21.16 -15.36
N TYR A 219 -42.15 20.47 -15.24
CA TYR A 219 -43.16 20.79 -14.25
C TYR A 219 -42.87 20.09 -12.91
N CYS A 220 -43.14 20.75 -11.78
CA CYS A 220 -42.80 20.22 -10.45
C CYS A 220 -43.81 19.15 -9.98
N GLY A 221 -43.46 17.86 -10.13
CA GLY A 221 -44.13 16.77 -9.43
C GLY A 221 -45.35 16.16 -10.12
N ALA A 222 -45.97 15.18 -9.45
CA ALA A 222 -46.96 14.25 -10.02
C ALA A 222 -48.19 14.94 -10.65
N LYS A 223 -48.70 16.02 -10.04
CA LYS A 223 -49.83 16.79 -10.56
C LYS A 223 -49.58 17.44 -11.92
N CYS A 224 -48.32 17.61 -12.32
CA CYS A 224 -47.96 18.28 -13.57
C CYS A 224 -47.29 17.36 -14.62
N ARG A 225 -47.11 16.07 -14.32
CA ARG A 225 -46.47 15.06 -15.21
C ARG A 225 -47.25 14.77 -16.50
N GLY A 226 -48.48 15.27 -16.64
CA GLY A 226 -49.35 15.02 -17.80
C GLY A 226 -49.25 16.04 -18.94
N ILE A 227 -48.65 17.21 -18.71
CA ILE A 227 -48.74 18.33 -19.66
C ILE A 227 -47.56 18.32 -20.65
N SER A 228 -46.40 17.77 -20.27
CA SER A 228 -45.27 17.62 -21.20
C SER A 228 -45.49 16.57 -22.29
N LYS A 229 -46.53 15.73 -22.19
CA LYS A 229 -46.84 14.69 -23.18
C LYS A 229 -47.88 15.13 -24.22
N ARG A 230 -48.54 16.28 -24.04
CA ARG A 230 -49.53 16.78 -25.01
C ARG A 230 -48.92 17.87 -25.89
N ARG A 231 -48.52 17.43 -27.09
CA ARG A 231 -48.21 18.21 -28.30
C ARG A 231 -47.09 19.25 -28.18
N SER A 232 -46.13 19.14 -29.09
CA SER A 232 -45.27 20.27 -29.43
C SER A 232 -46.14 21.49 -29.73
N TYR A 233 -45.76 22.63 -29.17
CA TYR A 233 -46.44 23.93 -29.29
C TYR A 233 -46.65 24.40 -30.75
N ARG A 234 -46.10 23.70 -31.75
CA ARG A 234 -46.32 23.98 -33.17
C ARG A 234 -47.77 23.77 -33.63
N SER A 235 -48.58 23.01 -32.91
CA SER A 235 -49.93 22.62 -33.37
C SER A 235 -51.12 23.32 -32.70
N THR A 236 -50.90 24.15 -31.67
CA THR A 236 -52.01 24.77 -30.91
C THR A 236 -52.22 26.27 -31.15
N ARG A 237 -51.44 26.94 -32.02
CA ARG A 237 -51.57 28.38 -32.34
C ARG A 237 -51.74 29.32 -31.12
N LEU A 238 -51.37 28.89 -29.92
CA LEU A 238 -51.29 29.74 -28.74
C LEU A 238 -49.90 30.41 -28.74
N ILE A 239 -49.79 31.47 -29.53
CA ILE A 239 -48.72 32.44 -29.41
C ILE A 239 -49.03 33.26 -28.16
N LEU A 240 -48.43 32.90 -27.03
CA LEU A 240 -48.23 33.89 -25.97
C LEU A 240 -47.00 34.70 -26.38
N ASP A 241 -47.27 35.80 -27.07
CA ASP A 241 -46.28 36.83 -27.37
C ASP A 241 -45.76 37.38 -26.04
N GLY A 242 -44.45 37.24 -25.80
CA GLY A 242 -43.80 37.58 -24.54
C GLY A 242 -43.68 39.08 -24.26
N ARG A 243 -44.60 39.90 -24.77
CA ARG A 243 -44.59 41.37 -24.66
C ARG A 243 -45.86 41.98 -24.05
N LYS A 244 -46.84 41.20 -23.60
CA LYS A 244 -48.05 41.75 -22.95
C LYS A 244 -48.07 41.47 -21.45
N SER A 245 -48.19 42.54 -20.66
CA SER A 245 -48.34 42.51 -19.21
C SER A 245 -49.67 41.85 -18.80
N PRO A 246 -49.79 41.37 -17.55
CA PRO A 246 -50.88 40.49 -17.10
C PRO A 246 -52.28 41.14 -17.05
N GLU A 247 -52.43 42.40 -17.41
CA GLU A 247 -53.62 43.19 -17.07
C GLU A 247 -54.73 43.15 -18.13
N ASN A 248 -54.52 42.49 -19.27
CA ASN A 248 -55.48 42.49 -20.40
C ASN A 248 -55.93 41.09 -20.87
N CYS A 249 -56.07 40.10 -19.97
CA CYS A 249 -56.78 38.86 -20.31
C CYS A 249 -58.27 39.00 -20.00
N ASP A 250 -59.00 39.43 -21.03
CA ASP A 250 -60.44 39.70 -21.05
C ASP A 250 -61.28 38.44 -20.77
N GLU A 251 -62.26 38.58 -19.88
CA GLU A 251 -63.21 37.57 -19.43
C GLU A 251 -64.22 37.19 -20.52
N ARG A 252 -63.90 36.22 -21.39
CA ARG A 252 -64.94 35.60 -22.24
C ARG A 252 -64.77 34.09 -22.43
N ARG A 253 -65.34 33.32 -21.49
CA ARG A 253 -66.38 32.30 -21.76
C ARG A 253 -66.68 31.49 -20.48
N MET A 254 -67.62 31.99 -19.67
CA MET A 254 -68.64 31.12 -19.07
C MET A 254 -69.90 31.29 -19.92
N GLN A 255 -70.30 30.25 -20.65
CA GLN A 255 -71.67 29.81 -20.94
C GLN A 255 -71.70 28.86 -22.15
N LEU A 256 -72.26 27.66 -21.87
CA LEU A 256 -72.54 26.47 -22.70
C LEU A 256 -71.34 25.66 -23.20
#